data_AF-H1FWS2-F1
#
_entry.id   AF-H1FWS2-F1
#
_cell.length_a   1.000
_cell.length_b   1.000
_cell.length_c   1.000
_cell.angle_alpha   90.00
_cell.angle_beta   90.00
_cell.angle_gamma   90.00
#
_symmetry.space_group_name_H-M   'P 1'
#
loop_
_entity.id
_entity.type
_entity.pdbx_description
1 polymer ?
#
loop_
_entity_poly.entity_id
_entity_poly.type
_entity_poly.pdbx_seq_one_letter_code
_entity_poly.pdbx_strand_id
1 'polypeptide(L)'
;MTAWNHIYDTFDPVAFHIISFPVHWYGIMYVLALVSALYIGKYFIKRDKLDFKSKELDNYFIYVEIGVILGARLGYILFYDTETLYYLSHPWQIFNPFQNGEFVGIRGMSYHGAIFGFLISTYLYSRKHKVAFGGIMDLVAISVPLAFVFGRIGNFLNQELIGRETDVSWGILVDGVLRHPSQLYEAILEGFGVFIVVYAYRKYQRFSGELILVYAISYGIFRAIAEIYRAPDVQIGYVCCNMITQGQVMSLAMSLVGVIAWVYYERLAKTKGLKKNS
;
A
#
# COMPACT_ATOMS: atom_id res chain seq x y z
N MET A 1 4.19 -25.96 21.81
CA MET A 1 3.86 -24.61 21.30
C MET A 1 4.17 -23.59 22.39
N THR A 2 4.47 -22.36 22.01
CA THR A 2 4.91 -21.25 22.87
C THR A 2 3.84 -20.16 22.93
N ALA A 3 3.99 -19.16 23.81
CA ALA A 3 3.09 -18.00 23.86
C ALA A 3 2.98 -17.26 22.51
N TRP A 4 4.06 -17.24 21.72
CA TRP A 4 4.05 -16.69 20.37
C TRP A 4 3.10 -17.46 19.43
N ASN A 5 3.13 -18.79 19.47
CA ASN A 5 2.26 -19.60 18.62
C ASN A 5 0.78 -19.34 18.95
N HIS A 6 0.45 -19.04 20.21
CA HIS A 6 -0.91 -18.75 20.69
C HIS A 6 -1.24 -17.26 20.79
N ILE A 7 -0.53 -16.40 20.05
CA ILE A 7 -0.70 -14.94 20.16
C ILE A 7 -2.15 -14.50 19.91
N TYR A 8 -2.87 -15.11 18.98
CA TYR A 8 -4.27 -14.74 18.69
C TYR A 8 -5.28 -15.25 19.71
N ASP A 9 -4.93 -16.23 20.54
CA ASP A 9 -5.79 -16.68 21.64
C ASP A 9 -5.83 -15.67 22.79
N THR A 10 -4.82 -14.79 22.85
CA THR A 10 -4.60 -13.88 23.98
C THR A 10 -4.63 -12.40 23.58
N PHE A 11 -4.37 -12.08 22.32
CA PHE A 11 -4.30 -10.71 21.83
C PHE A 11 -5.68 -10.19 21.43
N ASP A 12 -6.09 -9.07 22.05
CA ASP A 12 -7.31 -8.35 21.70
C ASP A 12 -7.04 -7.35 20.54
N PRO A 13 -7.74 -7.47 19.39
CA PRO A 13 -7.65 -6.50 18.29
C PRO A 13 -8.12 -5.09 18.67
N VAL A 14 -8.95 -4.96 19.71
CA VAL A 14 -9.39 -3.67 20.26
C VAL A 14 -8.31 -3.13 21.19
N ALA A 15 -7.77 -1.96 20.85
CA ALA A 15 -6.73 -1.31 21.64
C ALA A 15 -7.30 -0.69 22.92
N PHE A 16 -8.42 0.01 22.80
CA PHE A 16 -9.15 0.61 23.92
C PHE A 16 -10.54 1.09 23.46
N HIS A 17 -11.39 1.43 24.43
CA HIS A 17 -12.69 2.05 24.17
C HIS A 17 -12.66 3.55 24.48
N ILE A 18 -13.24 4.36 23.59
CA ILE A 18 -13.60 5.74 23.89
C ILE A 18 -15.11 5.76 24.19
N ILE A 19 -15.46 5.81 25.47
CA ILE A 19 -16.84 5.65 25.95
C ILE A 19 -17.37 4.26 25.51
N SER A 20 -18.13 4.20 24.41
CA SER A 20 -18.66 2.94 23.86
C SER A 20 -18.10 2.62 22.48
N PHE A 21 -17.20 3.45 21.93
CA PHE A 21 -16.64 3.26 20.60
C PHE A 21 -15.32 2.47 20.67
N PRO A 22 -15.21 1.28 20.06
CA PRO A 22 -14.00 0.48 20.06
C PRO A 22 -12.95 1.06 19.10
N VAL A 23 -11.77 1.40 19.62
CA VAL A 23 -10.62 1.81 18.82
C VAL A 23 -9.73 0.60 18.60
N HIS A 24 -9.58 0.21 17.33
CA HIS A 24 -8.83 -0.98 16.95
C HIS A 24 -7.35 -0.65 16.70
N TRP A 25 -6.45 -1.57 17.03
CA TRP A 25 -5.03 -1.46 16.68
C TRP A 25 -4.82 -1.25 15.18
N TYR A 26 -5.67 -1.86 14.35
CA TYR A 26 -5.65 -1.69 12.91
C TYR A 26 -5.76 -0.23 12.46
N GLY A 27 -6.72 0.52 13.04
CA GLY A 27 -6.88 1.95 12.76
C GLY A 27 -5.69 2.78 13.24
N ILE A 28 -5.14 2.45 14.41
CA ILE A 28 -3.93 3.11 14.94
C ILE A 28 -2.75 2.89 14.00
N MET A 29 -2.56 1.67 13.50
CA MET A 29 -1.49 1.34 12.54
C MET A 29 -1.64 2.11 11.22
N TYR A 30 -2.87 2.32 10.72
CA TYR A 30 -3.08 3.19 9.57
C TYR A 30 -2.66 4.64 9.83
N VAL A 31 -3.00 5.21 10.99
CA VAL A 31 -2.56 6.56 11.37
C VAL A 31 -1.04 6.61 11.45
N LEU A 32 -0.39 5.61 12.02
CA LEU A 32 1.07 5.52 12.07
C LEU A 32 1.70 5.40 10.66
N ALA A 33 1.08 4.64 9.75
CA ALA A 33 1.50 4.57 8.35
C ALA A 33 1.46 5.97 7.71
N LEU A 34 0.34 6.69 7.84
CA LEU A 34 0.15 8.03 7.29
C LEU A 34 1.15 9.05 7.84
N VAL A 35 1.29 9.09 9.17
CA VAL A 35 2.22 10.01 9.84
C VAL A 35 3.68 9.70 9.51
N SER A 36 4.06 8.42 9.46
CA SER A 36 5.42 8.01 9.10
C SER A 36 5.73 8.34 7.64
N ALA A 37 4.82 8.10 6.69
CA ALA A 37 5.02 8.49 5.28
C ALA A 37 5.25 10.00 5.14
N LEU A 38 4.44 10.82 5.81
CA LEU A 38 4.59 12.27 5.80
C LEU A 38 5.91 12.72 6.42
N TYR A 39 6.28 12.15 7.58
CA TYR A 39 7.52 12.47 8.27
C TYR A 39 8.75 12.10 7.44
N ILE A 40 8.77 10.91 6.84
CA ILE A 40 9.86 10.42 5.99
C ILE A 40 9.97 11.28 4.73
N GLY A 41 8.85 11.67 4.13
CA GLY A 41 8.83 12.59 3.00
C GLY A 41 9.46 13.94 3.35
N LYS A 42 9.08 14.53 4.49
CA LYS A 42 9.70 15.78 4.99
C LYS A 42 11.20 15.62 5.24
N TYR A 43 11.60 14.47 5.79
CA TYR A 43 13.00 14.16 6.01
C TYR A 43 13.80 14.13 4.71
N PHE A 44 13.32 13.46 3.66
CA PHE A 44 14.04 13.37 2.39
C PHE A 44 14.03 14.66 1.57
N ILE A 45 12.95 15.45 1.63
CA ILE A 45 12.94 16.81 1.08
C ILE A 45 14.11 17.61 1.66
N LYS A 46 14.27 17.62 2.98
CA LYS A 46 15.32 18.38 3.65
C LYS A 46 16.71 17.81 3.40
N ARG A 47 16.85 16.48 3.46
CA ARG A 47 18.13 15.78 3.30
C ARG A 47 18.68 15.90 1.89
N ASP A 48 17.83 15.67 0.89
CA ASP A 48 18.22 15.63 -0.52
C ASP A 48 18.05 17.00 -1.21
N LYS A 49 17.66 18.04 -0.44
CA LYS A 49 17.45 19.43 -0.87
C LYS A 49 16.54 19.54 -2.09
N LEU A 50 15.47 18.74 -2.11
CA LEU A 50 14.53 18.71 -3.23
C LEU A 50 13.85 20.07 -3.38
N ASP A 51 13.63 20.50 -4.62
CA ASP A 51 12.82 21.69 -4.96
C ASP A 51 11.32 21.41 -4.75
N PHE A 52 10.96 21.10 -3.51
CA PHE A 52 9.62 20.79 -3.05
C PHE A 52 9.48 21.29 -1.62
N LYS A 53 8.75 22.39 -1.39
CA LYS A 53 8.73 23.01 -0.06
C LYS A 53 8.00 22.09 0.93
N SER A 54 8.44 22.01 2.18
CA SER A 54 7.77 21.16 3.19
C SER A 54 6.29 21.50 3.39
N LYS A 55 5.89 22.77 3.21
CA LYS A 55 4.48 23.21 3.24
C LYS A 55 3.69 22.71 2.02
N GLU A 56 4.34 22.54 0.87
CA GLU A 56 3.72 21.93 -0.31
C GLU A 56 3.52 20.43 -0.10
N LEU A 57 4.35 19.78 0.73
CA LEU A 57 4.12 18.38 1.12
C LEU A 57 2.88 18.21 1.99
N ASP A 58 2.66 19.10 2.95
CA ASP A 58 1.45 19.06 3.78
C ASP A 58 0.18 19.23 2.93
N ASN A 59 0.21 20.17 1.99
CA ASN A 59 -0.91 20.38 1.06
C ASN A 59 -1.10 19.18 0.10
N TYR A 60 -0.01 18.65 -0.45
CA TYR A 60 -0.05 17.47 -1.32
C TYR A 60 -0.59 16.25 -0.58
N PHE A 61 -0.17 16.06 0.68
CA PHE A 61 -0.59 14.94 1.52
C PHE A 61 -2.11 14.94 1.69
N ILE A 62 -2.71 16.06 2.10
CA ILE A 62 -4.18 16.17 2.20
C ILE A 62 -4.84 15.95 0.84
N TYR A 63 -4.29 16.54 -0.22
CA TYR A 63 -4.84 16.44 -1.57
C TYR A 63 -4.86 15.01 -2.10
N VAL A 64 -3.80 14.23 -1.84
CA VAL A 64 -3.68 12.85 -2.31
C VAL A 64 -4.51 11.88 -1.47
N GLU A 65 -4.61 12.09 -0.15
CA GLU A 65 -5.47 11.29 0.73
C GLU A 65 -6.94 11.38 0.34
N ILE A 66 -7.42 12.59 0.00
CA ILE A 66 -8.78 12.78 -0.55
C ILE A 66 -8.94 11.96 -1.85
N GLY A 67 -7.94 12.01 -2.73
CA GLY A 67 -7.93 11.23 -3.97
C GLY A 67 -8.01 9.73 -3.72
N VAL A 68 -7.20 9.23 -2.79
CA VAL A 68 -7.15 7.82 -2.39
C VAL A 68 -8.50 7.36 -1.84
N ILE A 69 -9.09 8.10 -0.90
CA ILE A 69 -10.36 7.75 -0.27
C ILE A 69 -11.49 7.75 -1.29
N LEU A 70 -11.60 8.82 -2.10
CA LEU A 70 -12.62 8.92 -3.14
C LEU A 70 -12.45 7.84 -4.21
N GLY A 71 -11.22 7.64 -4.70
CA GLY A 71 -10.91 6.64 -5.69
C GLY A 71 -11.20 5.23 -5.19
N ALA A 72 -10.83 4.93 -3.95
CA ALA A 72 -11.11 3.64 -3.32
C ALA A 72 -12.61 3.38 -3.21
N ARG A 73 -13.39 4.39 -2.77
CA ARG A 73 -14.84 4.24 -2.61
C ARG A 73 -15.55 4.11 -3.94
N LEU A 74 -15.26 4.99 -4.90
CA LEU A 74 -15.86 4.94 -6.24
C LEU A 74 -15.45 3.68 -6.99
N GLY A 75 -14.18 3.28 -6.88
CA GLY A 75 -13.70 2.03 -7.47
C GLY A 75 -14.40 0.80 -6.90
N TYR A 76 -14.74 0.79 -5.61
CA TYR A 76 -15.53 -0.29 -5.04
C TYR A 76 -16.93 -0.34 -5.67
N ILE A 77 -17.62 0.79 -5.69
CA ILE A 77 -19.00 0.89 -6.21
C ILE A 77 -19.09 0.51 -7.68
N LEU A 78 -18.09 0.90 -8.49
CA LEU A 78 -18.10 0.66 -9.93
C LEU A 78 -17.72 -0.76 -10.32
N PHE A 79 -16.84 -1.43 -9.55
CA PHE A 79 -16.26 -2.71 -9.97
C PHE A 79 -16.68 -3.91 -9.12
N TYR A 80 -17.20 -3.69 -7.91
CA TYR A 80 -17.46 -4.76 -6.95
C TYR A 80 -18.86 -4.75 -6.35
N ASP A 81 -19.48 -3.58 -6.19
CA ASP A 81 -20.83 -3.47 -5.66
C ASP A 81 -21.86 -3.89 -6.73
N THR A 82 -22.77 -4.80 -6.40
CA THR A 82 -23.80 -5.29 -7.32
C THR A 82 -24.91 -4.27 -7.55
N GLU A 83 -25.06 -3.29 -6.66
CA GLU A 83 -26.11 -2.27 -6.69
C GLU A 83 -25.61 -0.93 -7.23
N THR A 84 -24.66 -0.92 -8.17
CA THR A 84 -24.06 0.32 -8.71
C THR A 84 -25.11 1.36 -9.16
N LEU A 85 -26.20 0.92 -9.81
CA LEU A 85 -27.26 1.81 -10.31
C LEU A 85 -28.08 2.48 -9.20
N TYR A 86 -28.14 1.88 -8.00
CA TYR A 86 -28.84 2.45 -6.84
C TYR A 86 -28.26 3.82 -6.45
N TYR A 87 -26.93 3.97 -6.54
CA TYR A 87 -26.24 5.22 -6.18
C TYR A 87 -26.56 6.39 -7.12
N LEU A 88 -27.10 6.15 -8.32
CA LEU A 88 -27.55 7.23 -9.21
C LEU A 88 -28.80 7.94 -8.67
N SER A 89 -29.70 7.19 -8.04
CA SER A 89 -30.89 7.75 -7.40
C SER A 89 -30.62 8.22 -5.97
N HIS A 90 -29.58 7.69 -5.32
CA HIS A 90 -29.22 8.00 -3.94
C HIS A 90 -27.72 8.32 -3.78
N PRO A 91 -27.21 9.41 -4.38
CA PRO A 91 -25.78 9.70 -4.42
C PRO A 91 -25.12 9.85 -3.04
N TRP A 92 -25.87 10.28 -2.02
CA TRP A 92 -25.37 10.40 -0.65
C TRP A 92 -25.01 9.04 -0.02
N GLN A 93 -25.56 7.94 -0.54
CA GLN A 93 -25.24 6.58 -0.07
C GLN A 93 -23.80 6.17 -0.39
N ILE A 94 -23.15 6.85 -1.35
CA ILE A 94 -21.72 6.66 -1.63
C ILE A 94 -20.89 6.90 -0.36
N PHE A 95 -21.29 7.83 0.50
CA PHE A 95 -20.53 8.19 1.71
C PHE A 95 -21.26 7.83 3.01
N ASN A 96 -22.33 7.03 2.94
CA ASN A 96 -23.10 6.67 4.12
C ASN A 96 -22.30 5.72 5.03
N PRO A 97 -22.00 6.11 6.29
CA PRO A 97 -21.30 5.26 7.24
C PRO A 97 -22.24 4.38 8.08
N PHE A 98 -23.55 4.41 7.81
CA PHE A 98 -24.56 3.68 8.56
C PHE A 98 -25.09 2.47 7.78
N GLN A 99 -25.24 1.35 8.47
CA GLN A 99 -25.93 0.16 7.98
C GLN A 99 -27.05 -0.18 8.96
N ASN A 100 -28.29 -0.26 8.48
CA ASN A 100 -29.49 -0.51 9.31
C ASN A 100 -29.64 0.42 10.52
N GLY A 101 -29.16 1.67 10.42
CA GLY A 101 -29.21 2.66 11.50
C GLY A 101 -28.02 2.63 12.46
N GLU A 102 -27.13 1.65 12.34
CA GLU A 102 -25.92 1.55 13.16
C GLU A 102 -24.71 2.15 12.44
N PHE A 103 -23.88 2.91 13.18
CA PHE A 103 -22.64 3.46 12.63
C PHE A 103 -21.60 2.34 12.51
N VAL A 104 -21.29 1.98 11.27
CA VAL A 104 -20.30 0.94 10.94
C VAL A 104 -19.09 1.50 10.17
N GLY A 105 -19.08 2.82 9.93
CA GLY A 105 -18.07 3.49 9.11
C GLY A 105 -18.29 3.28 7.61
N ILE A 106 -17.43 3.87 6.79
CA ILE A 106 -17.48 3.69 5.33
C ILE A 106 -16.88 2.32 4.99
N ARG A 107 -17.74 1.38 4.61
CA ARG A 107 -17.35 0.03 4.18
C ARG A 107 -17.20 -0.02 2.66
N GLY A 108 -16.54 -1.05 2.14
CA GLY A 108 -16.41 -1.27 0.70
C GLY A 108 -15.45 -0.28 0.04
N MET A 109 -14.17 -0.65 0.02
CA MET A 109 -13.06 0.15 -0.52
C MET A 109 -12.27 -0.71 -1.52
N SER A 110 -11.95 -0.14 -2.67
CA SER A 110 -11.18 -0.81 -3.74
C SER A 110 -9.73 -0.39 -3.69
N TYR A 111 -8.82 -1.36 -3.60
CA TYR A 111 -7.39 -1.12 -3.70
C TYR A 111 -6.98 -0.51 -5.06
N HIS A 112 -7.53 -1.04 -6.16
CA HIS A 112 -7.27 -0.49 -7.50
C HIS A 112 -7.82 0.93 -7.63
N GLY A 113 -9.01 1.18 -7.07
CA GLY A 113 -9.61 2.50 -6.99
C GLY A 113 -8.72 3.49 -6.23
N ALA A 114 -8.14 3.07 -5.10
CA ALA A 114 -7.20 3.85 -4.32
C ALA A 114 -5.97 4.26 -5.15
N ILE A 115 -5.39 3.32 -5.90
CA ILE A 115 -4.24 3.60 -6.80
C ILE A 115 -4.61 4.60 -7.88
N PHE A 116 -5.76 4.44 -8.55
CA PHE A 116 -6.19 5.40 -9.57
C PHE A 116 -6.45 6.78 -8.97
N GLY A 117 -7.10 6.84 -7.81
CA GLY A 117 -7.31 8.08 -7.05
C GLY A 117 -6.00 8.77 -6.71
N PHE A 118 -5.01 8.02 -6.21
CA PHE A 118 -3.66 8.50 -5.94
C PHE A 118 -2.97 9.06 -7.20
N LEU A 119 -2.98 8.32 -8.32
CA LEU A 119 -2.33 8.73 -9.57
C LEU A 119 -2.98 9.99 -10.17
N ILE A 120 -4.32 10.03 -10.21
CA ILE A 120 -5.08 11.17 -10.71
C ILE A 120 -4.84 12.39 -9.83
N SER A 121 -4.95 12.28 -8.51
CA SER A 121 -4.69 13.39 -7.60
C SER A 121 -3.24 13.89 -7.71
N THR A 122 -2.27 12.98 -7.82
CA THR A 122 -0.86 13.38 -7.98
C THR A 122 -0.63 14.10 -9.30
N TYR A 123 -1.25 13.63 -10.39
CA TYR A 123 -1.20 14.29 -11.68
C TYR A 123 -1.84 15.68 -11.65
N LEU A 124 -3.04 15.81 -11.09
CA LEU A 124 -3.75 17.09 -10.97
C LEU A 124 -2.97 18.08 -10.09
N TYR A 125 -2.40 17.61 -8.99
CA TYR A 125 -1.56 18.43 -8.11
C TYR A 125 -0.31 18.92 -8.85
N SER A 126 0.39 18.02 -9.54
CA SER A 126 1.57 18.35 -10.37
C SER A 126 1.25 19.44 -11.40
N ARG A 127 0.12 19.33 -12.10
CA ARG A 127 -0.32 20.32 -13.11
C ARG A 127 -0.69 21.66 -12.48
N LYS A 128 -1.44 21.65 -11.37
CA LYS A 128 -1.91 22.85 -10.69
C LYS A 128 -0.76 23.65 -10.06
N HIS A 129 0.20 22.96 -9.46
CA HIS A 129 1.30 23.57 -8.71
C HIS A 129 2.60 23.65 -9.50
N LYS A 130 2.61 23.22 -10.78
CA LYS A 130 3.79 23.23 -11.67
C LYS A 130 5.00 22.48 -11.10
N VAL A 131 4.75 21.45 -10.31
CA VAL A 131 5.79 20.56 -9.78
C VAL A 131 5.92 19.35 -10.69
N ALA A 132 7.15 18.87 -10.91
CA ALA A 132 7.39 17.67 -11.71
C ALA A 132 6.73 16.43 -11.10
N PHE A 133 5.80 15.80 -11.84
CA PHE A 133 5.10 14.58 -11.42
C PHE A 133 6.07 13.48 -10.99
N GLY A 134 7.12 13.23 -11.78
CA GLY A 134 8.14 12.22 -11.46
C GLY A 134 8.84 12.48 -10.13
N GLY A 135 9.08 13.74 -9.75
CA GLY A 135 9.73 14.11 -8.50
C GLY A 135 8.86 13.81 -7.29
N ILE A 136 7.54 14.03 -7.43
CA ILE A 136 6.57 13.63 -6.41
C ILE A 136 6.55 12.10 -6.29
N MET A 137 6.49 11.39 -7.42
CA MET A 137 6.47 9.93 -7.42
C MET A 137 7.75 9.33 -6.83
N ASP A 138 8.92 9.93 -7.07
CA ASP A 138 10.19 9.53 -6.46
C ASP A 138 10.19 9.73 -4.93
N LEU A 139 9.62 10.84 -4.46
CA LEU A 139 9.45 11.09 -3.03
C LEU A 139 8.51 10.08 -2.38
N VAL A 140 7.41 9.73 -3.06
CA VAL A 140 6.49 8.67 -2.62
C VAL A 140 7.22 7.34 -2.55
N ALA A 141 7.99 6.98 -3.59
CA ALA A 141 8.70 5.71 -3.69
C ALA A 141 9.67 5.45 -2.53
N ILE A 142 10.31 6.49 -1.99
CA ILE A 142 11.22 6.35 -0.84
C ILE A 142 10.51 6.48 0.51
N SER A 143 9.33 7.11 0.57
CA SER A 143 8.64 7.41 1.83
C SER A 143 7.60 6.35 2.23
N VAL A 144 6.91 5.78 1.25
CA VAL A 144 5.82 4.81 1.48
C VAL A 144 6.29 3.43 1.97
N PRO A 145 7.43 2.84 1.54
CA PRO A 145 7.80 1.49 1.95
C PRO A 145 7.85 1.29 3.48
N LEU A 146 8.42 2.23 4.23
CA LEU A 146 8.45 2.11 5.70
C LEU A 146 7.08 2.32 6.33
N ALA A 147 6.22 3.15 5.73
CA ALA A 147 4.84 3.28 6.16
C ALA A 147 4.03 1.99 5.93
N PHE A 148 4.32 1.28 4.84
CA PHE A 148 3.69 0.00 4.49
C PHE A 148 3.87 -1.07 5.59
N VAL A 149 4.99 -1.03 6.32
CA VAL A 149 5.27 -1.90 7.48
C VAL A 149 4.14 -1.82 8.50
N PHE A 150 3.66 -0.61 8.84
CA PHE A 150 2.56 -0.44 9.79
C PHE A 150 1.28 -1.04 9.26
N GLY A 151 0.98 -0.91 7.97
CA GLY A 151 -0.18 -1.57 7.35
C GLY A 151 -0.15 -3.10 7.56
N ARG A 152 0.99 -3.73 7.28
CA ARG A 152 1.17 -5.18 7.46
C ARG A 152 1.13 -5.62 8.92
N ILE A 153 1.72 -4.84 9.84
CA ILE A 153 1.56 -5.06 11.28
C ILE A 153 0.08 -4.92 11.67
N GLY A 154 -0.63 -3.95 11.11
CA GLY A 154 -2.07 -3.81 11.26
C GLY A 154 -2.81 -5.07 10.86
N ASN A 155 -2.52 -5.64 9.68
CA ASN A 155 -3.15 -6.88 9.22
C ASN A 155 -2.87 -8.05 10.19
N PHE A 156 -1.64 -8.14 10.73
CA PHE A 156 -1.29 -9.13 11.75
C PHE A 156 -2.11 -8.95 13.03
N LEU A 157 -2.18 -7.73 13.58
CA LEU A 157 -2.95 -7.45 14.79
C LEU A 157 -4.47 -7.59 14.58
N ASN A 158 -4.95 -7.38 13.35
CA ASN A 158 -6.33 -7.60 12.94
C ASN A 158 -6.64 -9.07 12.60
N GLN A 159 -5.64 -9.95 12.70
CA GLN A 159 -5.76 -11.41 12.47
C GLN A 159 -6.23 -11.78 11.05
N GLU A 160 -5.82 -11.02 10.03
CA GLU A 160 -6.24 -11.23 8.63
C GLU A 160 -5.05 -11.47 7.68
N LEU A 161 -5.31 -12.04 6.50
CA LEU A 161 -4.30 -12.36 5.48
C LEU A 161 -3.23 -13.36 5.95
N ILE A 162 -3.68 -14.38 6.69
CA ILE A 162 -2.82 -15.41 7.30
C ILE A 162 -2.14 -16.27 6.22
N GLY A 163 -0.96 -16.79 6.56
CA GLY A 163 -0.16 -17.61 5.68
C GLY A 163 -0.66 -19.05 5.50
N ARG A 164 0.10 -19.78 4.68
CA ARG A 164 -0.06 -21.23 4.47
C ARG A 164 0.25 -21.99 5.76
N GLU A 165 -0.27 -23.20 5.83
CA GLU A 165 0.09 -24.18 6.86
C GLU A 165 1.60 -24.42 6.87
N THR A 166 2.16 -24.62 8.07
CA THR A 166 3.60 -24.74 8.27
C THR A 166 3.95 -25.51 9.53
N ASP A 167 5.12 -26.14 9.52
CA ASP A 167 5.70 -26.83 10.67
C ASP A 167 6.81 -26.02 11.37
N VAL A 168 7.08 -24.78 10.92
CA VAL A 168 8.13 -23.96 11.52
C VAL A 168 7.78 -23.51 12.93
N SER A 169 8.77 -23.43 13.81
CA SER A 169 8.56 -23.17 15.24
C SER A 169 7.98 -21.79 15.55
N TRP A 170 8.14 -20.82 14.65
CA TRP A 170 7.58 -19.46 14.76
C TRP A 170 6.23 -19.28 14.03
N GLY A 171 5.58 -20.36 13.60
CA GLY A 171 4.21 -20.29 13.08
C GLY A 171 3.23 -19.77 14.14
N ILE A 172 2.09 -19.24 13.71
CA ILE A 172 0.97 -18.84 14.58
C ILE A 172 -0.18 -19.82 14.42
N LEU A 173 -0.83 -20.18 15.53
CA LEU A 173 -1.95 -21.11 15.53
C LEU A 173 -3.21 -20.38 15.10
N VAL A 174 -3.87 -20.89 14.07
CA VAL A 174 -5.17 -20.41 13.61
C VAL A 174 -6.03 -21.61 13.32
N ASP A 175 -7.20 -21.69 13.97
CA ASP A 175 -8.15 -22.79 13.84
C ASP A 175 -7.51 -24.18 14.05
N GLY A 176 -6.59 -24.27 15.01
CA GLY A 176 -5.89 -25.51 15.35
C GLY A 176 -4.74 -25.89 14.41
N VAL A 177 -4.42 -25.07 13.40
CA VAL A 177 -3.36 -25.32 12.43
C VAL A 177 -2.27 -24.25 12.54
N LEU A 178 -1.01 -24.66 12.59
CA LEU A 178 0.11 -23.71 12.54
C LEU A 178 0.24 -23.12 11.14
N ARG A 179 0.29 -21.79 11.06
CA ARG A 179 0.38 -21.04 9.81
C ARG A 179 1.50 -20.03 9.87
N HIS A 180 2.06 -19.71 8.70
CA HIS A 180 3.03 -18.64 8.61
C HIS A 180 2.39 -17.29 8.98
N PRO A 181 3.05 -16.45 9.80
CA PRO A 181 2.66 -15.05 9.98
C PRO A 181 3.09 -14.22 8.76
N SER A 182 2.51 -14.52 7.59
CA SER A 182 2.90 -13.95 6.29
C SER A 182 2.89 -12.43 6.27
N GLN A 183 2.00 -11.81 7.03
CA GLN A 183 1.92 -10.36 7.19
C GLN A 183 3.26 -9.77 7.67
N LEU A 184 3.93 -10.44 8.61
CA LEU A 184 5.24 -9.99 9.10
C LEU A 184 6.34 -10.21 8.05
N TYR A 185 6.23 -11.25 7.24
CA TYR A 185 7.15 -11.47 6.13
C TYR A 185 6.98 -10.38 5.05
N GLU A 186 5.74 -10.03 4.72
CA GLU A 186 5.40 -8.93 3.83
C GLU A 186 5.91 -7.59 4.41
N ALA A 187 5.76 -7.35 5.72
CA ALA A 187 6.29 -6.16 6.38
C ALA A 187 7.82 -6.03 6.19
N ILE A 188 8.54 -7.15 6.31
CA ILE A 188 9.99 -7.20 6.10
C ILE A 188 10.35 -7.03 4.63
N LEU A 189 9.73 -7.78 3.73
CA LEU A 189 10.11 -7.82 2.32
C LEU A 189 9.59 -6.59 1.55
N GLU A 190 8.29 -6.31 1.63
CA GLU A 190 7.63 -5.23 0.89
C GLU A 190 7.80 -3.87 1.56
N GLY A 191 8.02 -3.85 2.89
CA GLY A 191 8.29 -2.63 3.63
C GLY A 191 9.79 -2.31 3.69
N PHE A 192 10.51 -3.01 4.57
CA PHE A 192 11.94 -2.75 4.79
C PHE A 192 12.81 -3.11 3.57
N GLY A 193 12.54 -4.24 2.91
CA GLY A 193 13.30 -4.69 1.74
C GLY A 193 13.20 -3.69 0.58
N VAL A 194 11.98 -3.29 0.22
CA VAL A 194 11.74 -2.25 -0.80
C VAL A 194 12.41 -0.93 -0.39
N PHE A 195 12.25 -0.51 0.87
CA PHE A 195 12.92 0.71 1.37
C PHE A 195 14.43 0.66 1.14
N ILE A 196 15.08 -0.44 1.54
CA ILE A 196 16.53 -0.60 1.41
C ILE A 196 16.95 -0.51 -0.06
N VAL A 197 16.23 -1.18 -0.97
CA VAL A 197 16.53 -1.15 -2.41
C VAL A 197 16.38 0.26 -2.97
N VAL A 198 15.25 0.93 -2.71
CA VAL A 198 14.99 2.30 -3.20
C VAL A 198 15.99 3.30 -2.60
N TYR A 199 16.23 3.23 -1.29
CA TYR A 199 17.17 4.10 -0.59
C TYR A 199 18.61 3.93 -1.10
N ALA A 200 19.05 2.69 -1.32
CA ALA A 200 20.38 2.40 -1.85
C ALA A 200 20.51 2.84 -3.32
N TYR A 201 19.44 2.66 -4.12
CA TYR A 201 19.44 3.05 -5.53
C TYR A 201 19.35 4.56 -5.74
N ARG A 202 18.76 5.32 -4.80
CA ARG A 202 18.59 6.79 -4.91
C ARG A 202 19.81 7.54 -5.41
N LYS A 203 21.02 7.19 -4.96
CA LYS A 203 22.26 7.87 -5.37
C LYS A 203 22.61 7.68 -6.86
N TYR A 204 22.03 6.67 -7.51
CA TYR A 204 22.22 6.35 -8.93
C TYR A 204 21.09 6.89 -9.82
N GLN A 205 20.11 7.58 -9.24
CA GLN A 205 18.99 8.16 -9.98
C GLN A 205 19.47 9.11 -11.08
N ARG A 206 19.02 8.85 -12.30
CA ARG A 206 19.36 9.52 -13.56
C ARG A 206 18.26 10.49 -14.00
N PHE A 207 17.00 10.13 -13.81
CA PHE A 207 15.85 10.95 -14.22
C PHE A 207 14.75 11.00 -13.16
N SER A 208 13.86 11.99 -13.29
CA SER A 208 12.70 12.17 -12.40
C SER A 208 11.63 11.12 -12.70
N GLY A 209 11.18 10.40 -11.68
CA GLY A 209 10.28 9.25 -11.77
C GLY A 209 10.98 7.89 -11.86
N GLU A 210 12.30 7.82 -11.73
CA GLU A 210 13.02 6.55 -11.78
C GLU A 210 12.85 5.73 -10.48
N LEU A 211 12.78 6.38 -9.31
CA LEU A 211 12.67 5.66 -8.04
C LEU A 211 11.33 4.97 -7.88
N ILE A 212 10.25 5.52 -8.43
CA ILE A 212 8.96 4.81 -8.44
C ILE A 212 8.99 3.55 -9.31
N LEU A 213 9.81 3.52 -10.36
CA LEU A 213 10.01 2.30 -11.16
C LEU A 213 10.85 1.28 -10.40
N VAL A 214 11.89 1.72 -9.69
CA VAL A 214 12.65 0.87 -8.76
C VAL A 214 11.73 0.27 -7.69
N TYR A 215 10.86 1.11 -7.10
CA TYR A 215 9.85 0.67 -6.13
C TYR A 215 8.94 -0.39 -6.74
N ALA A 216 8.35 -0.14 -7.92
CA ALA A 216 7.43 -1.08 -8.55
C ALA A 216 8.11 -2.43 -8.85
N ILE A 217 9.33 -2.41 -9.39
CA ILE A 217 10.08 -3.63 -9.69
C ILE A 217 10.41 -4.41 -8.42
N SER A 218 10.98 -3.74 -7.42
CA SER A 218 11.41 -4.37 -6.17
C SER A 218 10.24 -4.86 -5.34
N TYR A 219 9.15 -4.08 -5.23
CA TYR A 219 7.92 -4.52 -4.58
C TYR A 219 7.37 -5.75 -5.28
N GLY A 220 7.26 -5.78 -6.62
CA GLY A 220 6.71 -6.95 -7.32
C GLY A 220 7.55 -8.21 -7.11
N ILE A 221 8.88 -8.10 -7.02
CA ILE A 221 9.77 -9.22 -6.71
C ILE A 221 9.55 -9.68 -5.26
N PHE A 222 9.60 -8.76 -4.30
CA PHE A 222 9.45 -9.08 -2.88
C PHE A 222 8.06 -9.63 -2.54
N ARG A 223 7.00 -9.06 -3.15
CA ARG A 223 5.63 -9.53 -3.07
C ARG A 223 5.50 -10.95 -3.60
N ALA A 224 6.11 -11.26 -4.75
CA ALA A 224 6.10 -12.61 -5.31
C ALA A 224 6.80 -13.65 -4.40
N ILE A 225 7.87 -13.23 -3.70
CA ILE A 225 8.56 -14.06 -2.68
C ILE A 225 7.68 -14.24 -1.44
N ALA A 226 7.11 -13.17 -0.90
CA ALA A 226 6.25 -13.23 0.28
C ALA A 226 5.01 -14.12 0.05
N GLU A 227 4.46 -14.07 -1.17
CA GLU A 227 3.29 -14.84 -1.57
C GLU A 227 3.51 -16.37 -1.61
N ILE A 228 4.77 -16.84 -1.60
CA ILE A 228 5.10 -18.26 -1.40
C ILE A 228 4.60 -18.74 -0.04
N TYR A 229 4.61 -17.86 0.96
CA TYR A 229 4.18 -18.16 2.33
C TYR A 229 2.74 -17.77 2.62
N ARG A 230 2.11 -16.96 1.75
CA ARG A 230 0.74 -16.47 1.93
C ARG A 230 -0.28 -17.51 1.45
N ALA A 231 -1.35 -17.72 2.22
CA ALA A 231 -2.44 -18.57 1.77
C ALA A 231 -3.16 -17.88 0.59
N PRO A 232 -3.54 -18.62 -0.46
CA PRO A 232 -4.32 -18.05 -1.55
C PRO A 232 -5.67 -17.57 -1.03
N ASP A 233 -6.20 -16.49 -1.62
CA ASP A 233 -7.52 -15.99 -1.27
C ASP A 233 -8.58 -17.06 -1.57
N VAL A 234 -9.45 -17.35 -0.60
CA VAL A 234 -10.41 -18.47 -0.63
C VAL A 234 -11.28 -18.47 -1.89
N GLN A 235 -11.61 -17.28 -2.39
CA GLN A 235 -12.48 -17.09 -3.56
C GLN A 235 -11.81 -17.46 -4.90
N ILE A 236 -10.48 -17.37 -4.99
CA ILE A 236 -9.73 -17.58 -6.23
C ILE A 236 -8.97 -18.90 -6.19
N GLY A 237 -8.36 -19.23 -5.06
CA GLY A 237 -7.45 -20.36 -4.94
C GLY A 237 -6.16 -20.17 -5.75
N TYR A 238 -5.62 -21.27 -6.29
CA TYR A 238 -4.42 -21.25 -7.12
C TYR A 238 -4.76 -21.08 -8.60
N VAL A 239 -3.99 -20.25 -9.29
CA VAL A 239 -4.17 -19.93 -10.72
C VAL A 239 -3.57 -21.00 -11.62
N CYS A 240 -2.39 -21.53 -11.26
CA CYS A 240 -1.84 -22.70 -11.93
C CYS A 240 -1.21 -23.67 -10.94
N CYS A 241 -1.32 -24.94 -11.33
CA CYS A 241 -0.39 -25.97 -10.91
C CYS A 241 -0.41 -26.21 -9.37
N ASN A 242 -1.49 -25.77 -8.70
CA ASN A 242 -1.64 -25.74 -7.24
C ASN A 242 -0.49 -25.03 -6.49
N MET A 243 0.25 -24.13 -7.15
CA MET A 243 1.41 -23.46 -6.57
C MET A 243 1.40 -21.95 -6.80
N ILE A 244 0.92 -21.51 -7.97
CA ILE A 244 0.96 -20.10 -8.38
C ILE A 244 -0.32 -19.41 -7.92
N THR A 245 -0.19 -18.32 -7.17
CA THR A 245 -1.35 -17.50 -6.76
C THR A 245 -1.56 -16.32 -7.71
N GLN A 246 -2.75 -15.73 -7.68
CA GLN A 246 -3.04 -14.50 -8.42
C GLN A 246 -2.12 -13.35 -7.99
N GLY A 247 -1.76 -13.28 -6.70
CA GLY A 247 -0.81 -12.31 -6.17
C GLY A 247 0.54 -12.40 -6.85
N GLN A 248 1.09 -13.60 -7.09
CA GLN A 248 2.37 -13.77 -7.78
C GLN A 248 2.30 -13.30 -9.23
N VAL A 249 1.23 -13.67 -9.96
CA VAL A 249 1.06 -13.28 -11.36
C VAL A 249 0.98 -11.75 -11.49
N MET A 250 0.16 -11.10 -10.66
CA MET A 250 0.02 -9.63 -10.68
C MET A 250 1.32 -8.93 -10.30
N SER A 251 2.07 -9.48 -9.35
CA SER A 251 3.34 -8.91 -8.90
C SER A 251 4.42 -8.98 -9.98
N LEU A 252 4.55 -10.13 -10.64
CA LEU A 252 5.50 -10.30 -11.75
C LEU A 252 5.11 -9.45 -12.96
N ALA A 253 3.81 -9.33 -13.26
CA ALA A 253 3.31 -8.45 -14.31
C ALA A 253 3.65 -6.98 -14.00
N MET A 254 3.47 -6.54 -12.76
CA MET A 254 3.85 -5.20 -12.33
C MET A 254 5.36 -4.95 -12.44
N SER A 255 6.21 -5.90 -12.02
CA SER A 255 7.66 -5.80 -12.20
C SER A 255 8.04 -5.71 -13.68
N LEU A 256 7.40 -6.51 -14.55
CA LEU A 256 7.65 -6.47 -15.99
C LEU A 256 7.28 -5.11 -16.60
N VAL A 257 6.10 -4.58 -16.27
CA VAL A 257 5.68 -3.23 -16.69
C VAL A 257 6.66 -2.17 -16.19
N GLY A 258 7.13 -2.29 -14.94
CA GLY A 258 8.16 -1.41 -14.38
C GLY A 258 9.47 -1.44 -15.18
N VAL A 259 9.95 -2.62 -15.56
CA VAL A 259 11.17 -2.77 -16.40
C VAL A 259 10.97 -2.17 -17.79
N ILE A 260 9.83 -2.44 -18.44
CA ILE A 260 9.52 -1.88 -19.77
C ILE A 260 9.48 -0.36 -19.70
N ALA A 261 8.77 0.20 -18.71
CA ALA A 261 8.70 1.64 -18.49
C ALA A 261 10.09 2.24 -18.22
N TRP A 262 10.92 1.58 -17.42
CA TRP A 262 12.28 2.02 -17.15
C TRP A 262 13.10 2.13 -18.43
N VAL A 263 13.18 1.05 -19.22
CA VAL A 263 13.97 1.04 -20.47
C VAL A 263 13.49 2.14 -21.41
N TYR A 264 12.18 2.37 -21.48
CA TYR A 264 11.59 3.44 -22.29
C TYR A 264 12.00 4.84 -21.81
N TYR A 265 11.82 5.13 -20.51
CA TYR A 265 12.15 6.45 -19.95
C TYR A 265 13.65 6.73 -19.89
N GLU A 266 14.49 5.71 -19.69
CA GLU A 266 15.94 5.87 -19.76
C GLU A 266 16.39 6.28 -21.17
N ARG A 267 15.83 5.67 -22.21
CA ARG A 267 16.10 6.05 -23.61
C ARG A 267 15.64 7.48 -23.88
N LEU A 268 14.43 7.84 -23.46
CA LEU A 268 13.92 9.20 -23.59
C LEU A 268 14.79 10.23 -22.86
N ALA A 269 15.27 9.91 -21.66
CA ALA A 269 16.12 10.80 -20.89
C ALA A 269 17.47 11.05 -21.60
N LYS A 270 18.06 10.02 -22.21
CA LYS A 270 19.27 10.14 -23.03
C LYS A 270 19.04 10.98 -24.29
N THR A 271 17.92 10.81 -24.97
CA THR A 271 17.62 11.52 -26.22
C THR A 271 17.17 12.97 -26.03
N LYS A 272 16.35 13.24 -25.00
CA LYS A 272 15.74 14.57 -24.76
C LYS A 272 16.45 15.40 -23.70
N GLY A 273 17.53 14.89 -23.09
CA GLY A 273 18.27 15.62 -22.06
C GLY A 273 17.47 15.87 -20.78
N LEU A 274 16.46 15.03 -20.48
CA LEU A 274 15.69 15.08 -19.23
C LEU A 274 16.59 14.66 -18.06
N LYS A 275 17.51 15.53 -17.66
CA LYS A 275 18.34 15.34 -16.47
C LYS A 275 17.53 15.63 -15.21
N LYS A 276 17.91 14.98 -14.12
CA LYS A 276 17.45 15.28 -12.76
C LYS A 276 17.42 16.80 -12.54
N ASN A 277 16.24 17.36 -12.33
CA ASN A 277 16.12 18.71 -11.79
C ASN A 277 16.68 18.64 -10.37
N SER A 278 17.89 19.15 -10.19
CA SER A 278 18.51 19.36 -8.88
C SER A 278 17.76 20.41 -8.11
#